data_AF-A0A9D2PN11-F1
#
_entry.id   AF-A0A9D2PN11-F1
#
_cell.length_a   1.000
_cell.length_b   1.000
_cell.length_c   1.000
_cell.angle_alpha   90.00
_cell.angle_beta   90.00
_cell.angle_gamma   90.00
#
_symmetry.space_group_name_H-M   'P 1'
#
loop_
_entity.id
_entity.type
_entity.pdbx_description
1 polymer ?
#
loop_
_entity_poly.entity_id
_entity_poly.type
_entity_poly.pdbx_seq_one_letter_code
_entity_poly.pdbx_strand_id
1 'polypeptide(L)' 'MINYEEELKKFQPCLEVDDAEGAIYRQDLTDVIDILKEMIKDNKQTSD' A
#
# COMPACT_ATOMS: atom_id res chain seq x y z
N MET A 1 -19.10 -8.20 -26.29
CA MET A 1 -17.64 -8.42 -26.23
C MET A 1 -17.00 -7.04 -26.21
N ILE A 2 -16.10 -6.76 -25.25
CA ILE A 2 -15.46 -5.44 -25.15
C ILE A 2 -14.51 -5.21 -26.33
N ASN A 3 -14.37 -3.96 -26.79
CA ASN A 3 -13.44 -3.59 -27.86
C ASN A 3 -12.07 -3.24 -27.26
N TYR A 4 -11.15 -4.20 -27.25
CA TYR A 4 -9.82 -4.03 -26.65
C TYR A 4 -9.01 -2.87 -27.25
N GLU A 5 -9.11 -2.61 -28.56
CA GLU A 5 -8.35 -1.52 -29.19
C GLU A 5 -8.86 -0.14 -28.80
N GLU A 6 -10.18 0.02 -28.63
CA GLU A 6 -10.76 1.29 -28.20
C GLU A 6 -10.50 1.59 -26.72
N GLU A 7 -10.54 0.56 -25.87
CA GLU A 7 -10.25 0.72 -24.44
C GLU A 7 -8.77 1.04 -24.20
N LEU A 8 -7.85 0.43 -24.95
CA LEU A 8 -6.42 0.75 -24.88
C LEU A 8 -6.12 2.21 -25.27
N LYS A 9 -6.86 2.78 -26.23
CA LYS A 9 -6.70 4.19 -26.62
C LYS A 9 -7.21 5.18 -25.57
N LYS A 10 -8.18 4.77 -24.75
CA LYS A 10 -8.74 5.57 -23.65
C LYS A 10 -7.91 5.42 -22.36
N PHE A 11 -7.00 4.45 -22.30
CA PHE A 11 -6.16 4.24 -21.14
C PHE A 11 -5.26 5.47 -20.93
N GLN A 12 -5.41 6.09 -19.77
CA GLN A 12 -4.59 7.21 -19.33
C GLN A 12 -3.99 6.85 -17.97
N PRO A 13 -2.69 7.09 -17.75
CA PRO A 13 -2.11 6.96 -16.43
C PRO A 13 -2.87 7.86 -15.45
N CYS A 14 -3.15 7.35 -14.26
CA CYS A 14 -3.82 8.13 -13.22
C CYS A 14 -2.74 8.73 -12.31
N LEU A 15 -2.45 10.02 -12.51
CA LEU A 15 -1.41 10.72 -11.73
C LEU A 15 -1.67 10.65 -10.22
N GLU A 16 -2.93 10.70 -9.79
CA GLU A 16 -3.31 10.58 -8.38
C GLU A 16 -2.97 9.20 -7.81
N VAL A 17 -3.05 8.14 -8.62
CA VAL A 17 -2.70 6.78 -8.21
C VAL A 17 -1.18 6.63 -8.11
N ASP A 18 -0.43 7.18 -9.07
CA ASP A 18 1.05 7.15 -9.05
C ASP A 18 1.59 7.92 -7.82
N ASP A 19 1.02 9.08 -7.51
CA ASP A 19 1.41 9.88 -6.35
C ASP A 19 1.03 9.20 -5.02
N ALA A 20 -0.15 8.57 -4.96
CA ALA A 20 -0.59 7.78 -3.82
C ALA A 20 0.29 6.54 -3.62
N GLU A 21 0.63 5.82 -4.68
CA GLU A 21 1.55 4.67 -4.66
C GLU A 21 2.91 5.09 -4.10
N GLY A 22 3.48 6.19 -4.60
CA GLY A 22 4.72 6.72 -4.06
C GLY A 22 4.65 7.11 -2.58
N ALA A 23 3.51 7.64 -2.11
CA ALA A 23 3.31 7.98 -0.70
C ALA A 23 3.21 6.75 0.21
N ILE A 24 2.59 5.68 -0.30
CA ILE A 24 2.46 4.39 0.39
C ILE A 24 3.85 3.71 0.47
N TYR A 25 4.59 3.59 -0.64
CA TYR A 25 5.92 2.96 -0.65
C TYR A 25 6.97 3.69 0.20
N ARG A 26 6.85 5.01 0.38
CA ARG A 26 7.82 5.78 1.17
C ARG A 26 7.84 5.41 2.65
N GLN A 27 6.83 4.69 3.16
CA GLN A 27 6.70 4.37 4.58
C GLN A 27 7.01 2.92 4.96
N ASP A 28 7.49 2.09 4.02
CA ASP A 28 7.74 0.65 4.22
C ASP A 28 8.51 0.32 5.52
N LEU A 29 9.59 1.07 5.84
CA LEU A 29 10.38 0.82 7.05
C LEU A 29 9.62 1.20 8.33
N THR A 30 8.83 2.27 8.29
CA THR A 30 8.03 2.73 9.44
C THR A 30 6.92 1.73 9.73
N ASP A 31 6.25 1.22 8.69
CA ASP A 31 5.18 0.22 8.82
C ASP A 31 5.72 -1.09 9.41
N VAL A 32 6.89 -1.55 8.95
CA VAL A 32 7.56 -2.73 9.52
C VAL A 32 7.90 -2.51 11.00
N ILE A 33 8.40 -1.33 11.35
CA ILE A 33 8.72 -0.98 12.74
C ILE A 33 7.47 -0.98 13.60
N ASP A 34 6.34 -0.48 13.11
CA ASP A 34 5.09 -0.39 13.87
C ASP A 34 4.43 -1.77 14.05
N ILE A 35 4.46 -2.64 13.03
CA ILE A 35 4.05 -4.05 13.16
C ILE A 35 4.90 -4.75 14.24
N LEU A 36 6.22 -4.57 14.22
CA LEU A 36 7.11 -5.17 15.23
C LEU A 36 6.80 -4.66 16.65
N LYS A 37 6.48 -3.37 16.80
CA LYS A 37 6.09 -2.80 18.10
C LYS A 37 4.77 -3.38 18.60
N GLU A 38 3.78 -3.56 17.73
CA GLU A 38 2.50 -4.19 18.11
C GLU A 38 2.72 -5.64 18.57
N MET A 39 3.46 -6.44 17.80
CA MET A 39 3.79 -7.81 18.17
C MET A 39 4.50 -7.90 19.53
N ILE A 40 5.40 -6.96 19.85
CA ILE A 40 6.08 -6.92 21.15
C ILE A 40 5.13 -6.51 22.28
N LYS A 41 4.19 -5.60 22.03
CA LYS A 41 3.19 -5.18 23.03
C LYS A 41 2.22 -6.33 23.35
N ASP A 42 1.75 -7.05 22.35
CA ASP A 42 0.84 -8.18 22.52
C ASP A 42 1.49 -9.33 23.31
N ASN A 43 2.78 -9.60 23.04
CA ASN A 43 3.56 -10.58 23.82
C ASN A 43 3.79 -10.15 25.28
N LYS A 44 3.87 -8.84 25.56
CA LYS A 44 4.00 -8.33 26.93
C LYS A 44 2.68 -8.37 27.69
N GLN A 45 1.55 -8.06 27.04
CA GLN A 45 0.22 -8.13 27.66
C GLN A 45 -0.25 -9.54 27.99
N THR A 46 0.25 -10.56 27.28
CA THR A 46 -0.07 -11.97 27.55
C THR A 46 0.76 -12.59 28.68
N SER A 47 1.74 -11.86 29.22
CA SER A 47 2.63 -12.33 30.30
C SER A 47 2.26 -11.78 31.69
N ASP A 48 1.18 -10.99 31.80
CA ASP A 48 0.59 -10.51 33.06
C ASP A 48 -0.68 -11.29 33.42
#